data_AF-A0A931DXH7-F1
#
_entry.id   AF-A0A931DXH7-F1
#
_cell.length_a   1.000
_cell.length_b   1.000
_cell.length_c   1.000
_cell.angle_alpha   90.00
_cell.angle_beta   90.00
_cell.angle_gamma   90.00
#
_symmetry.space_group_name_H-M   'P 1'
#
loop_
_entity.id
_entity.type
_entity.pdbx_description
1 polymer ?
#
loop_
_entity_poly.entity_id
_entity_poly.type
_entity_poly.pdbx_seq_one_letter_code
_entity_poly.pdbx_strand_id
1 'polypeptide(L)' 'MTDAAELNEPVQDGSTDATREQKISGLIGRVAADLALQPQKDLLTELRVRFSDAGIAVDETELGRIAGSIRPGK' A
#
# COMPACT_ATOMS: atom_id res chain seq x y z
N MET A 1 -24.69 -34.09 -24.30
CA MET A 1 -24.70 -32.63 -24.10
C MET A 1 -24.08 -32.38 -22.74
N THR A 2 -22.79 -32.11 -22.74
CA THR A 2 -22.02 -31.78 -21.54
C THR A 2 -20.88 -30.92 -22.06
N ASP A 3 -20.86 -29.64 -21.71
CA ASP A 3 -19.72 -29.05 -21.00
C ASP A 3 -20.05 -27.60 -20.64
N ALA A 4 -20.36 -27.39 -19.37
CA ALA A 4 -20.21 -26.10 -18.73
C ALA A 4 -18.77 -26.06 -18.20
N ALA A 5 -17.91 -25.33 -18.89
CA ALA A 5 -16.65 -24.80 -18.36
C ALA A 5 -16.84 -23.27 -18.36
N GLU A 6 -17.14 -22.57 -17.26
CA GLU A 6 -16.43 -22.59 -15.98
C GLU A 6 -14.92 -22.73 -16.21
N LEU A 7 -14.25 -21.61 -16.48
CA LEU A 7 -13.55 -20.87 -15.44
C LEU A 7 -12.68 -19.78 -16.07
N ASN A 8 -12.89 -18.56 -15.57
CA ASN A 8 -12.03 -17.40 -15.60
C ASN A 8 -10.61 -17.72 -16.06
N GLU A 9 -10.24 -17.19 -17.23
CA GLU A 9 -8.84 -17.02 -17.59
C GLU A 9 -8.12 -16.45 -16.36
N PRO A 10 -7.00 -17.04 -15.91
CA PRO A 10 -6.26 -16.46 -14.81
C PRO A 10 -5.90 -15.04 -15.26
N VAL A 11 -6.27 -14.04 -14.46
CA VAL A 11 -5.76 -12.68 -14.62
C VAL A 11 -4.26 -12.77 -14.30
N GLN A 12 -3.47 -13.19 -15.29
CA GLN A 12 -2.02 -13.13 -15.29
C GLN A 12 -1.61 -11.68 -15.53
N ASP A 13 -1.89 -10.80 -14.57
CA ASP A 13 -1.14 -9.56 -14.43
C ASP A 13 -0.01 -9.83 -13.43
N GLY A 14 0.96 -10.62 -13.89
CA GLY A 14 2.13 -11.00 -13.14
C GLY A 14 3.38 -10.38 -13.75
N SER A 15 4.06 -9.53 -12.96
CA SER A 15 5.43 -9.05 -13.13
C SER A 15 5.66 -8.12 -14.33
N THR A 16 6.01 -6.85 -14.15
CA THR A 16 7.23 -6.43 -13.42
C THR A 16 7.16 -5.04 -12.77
N ASP A 17 6.07 -4.28 -12.91
CA ASP A 17 5.99 -2.93 -12.37
C ASP A 17 4.62 -2.68 -11.74
N ALA A 18 4.49 -2.98 -10.45
CA ALA A 18 3.35 -2.47 -9.70
C ALA A 18 3.28 -0.95 -9.92
N THR A 19 2.10 -0.44 -10.27
CA THR A 19 1.94 1.00 -10.52
C THR A 19 2.33 1.77 -9.25
N ARG A 20 2.74 3.04 -9.40
CA ARG A 20 3.08 3.89 -8.24
C ARG A 20 1.96 3.86 -7.20
N GLU A 21 0.70 3.90 -7.62
CA GLU A 21 -0.47 3.84 -6.75
C GLU A 21 -0.61 2.50 -6.02
N GLN A 22 -0.38 1.37 -6.70
CA GLN A 22 -0.38 0.04 -6.08
C GLN A 22 0.75 -0.10 -5.05
N LYS A 23 1.94 0.40 -5.37
CA LYS A 23 3.08 0.42 -4.44
C LYS A 23 2.76 1.28 -3.22
N ILE A 24 2.21 2.48 -3.42
CA ILE A 24 1.80 3.37 -2.32
C ILE A 24 0.75 2.71 -1.43
N SER A 25 -0.30 2.13 -2.02
CA SER A 25 -1.36 1.43 -1.28
C SER A 25 -0.81 0.28 -0.43
N GLY A 26 0.09 -0.53 -1.00
CA GLY A 26 0.76 -1.62 -0.28
C GLY A 26 1.64 -1.13 0.88
N LEU A 27 2.37 -0.03 0.69
CA LEU A 27 3.20 0.56 1.75
C LEU A 27 2.34 1.17 2.87
N ILE A 28 1.25 1.85 2.53
CA ILE A 28 0.27 2.37 3.49
C ILE A 28 -0.26 1.24 4.38
N GLY A 29 -0.67 0.12 3.78
CA GLY A 29 -1.16 -1.04 4.53
C GLY A 29 -0.12 -1.61 5.49
N ARG A 30 1.15 -1.70 5.06
CA ARG A 30 2.26 -2.14 5.93
C ARG A 30 2.51 -1.18 7.08
N VAL A 31 2.56 0.13 6.83
CA VAL A 31 2.78 1.13 7.88
C VAL A 31 1.64 1.13 8.89
N ALA A 32 0.39 1.00 8.44
CA ALA A 32 -0.76 0.89 9.33
C ALA A 32 -0.68 -0.36 10.24
N ALA A 33 -0.27 -1.52 9.68
CA ALA A 33 -0.06 -2.74 10.46
C ALA A 33 1.09 -2.59 11.47
N ASP A 34 2.19 -1.96 11.06
CA ASP A 34 3.35 -1.73 11.93
C ASP A 34 2.98 -0.79 13.10
N LEU A 35 2.18 0.25 12.85
CA LEU A 35 1.67 1.16 13.88
C LEU A 35 0.65 0.50 14.81
N ALA A 36 -0.14 -0.46 14.32
CA ALA A 36 -1.02 -1.24 15.19
C ALA A 36 -0.23 -2.08 16.21
N LEU A 37 0.98 -2.54 15.84
CA LEU A 37 1.89 -3.27 16.73
C LEU A 37 2.74 -2.33 17.60
N GLN A 38 3.05 -1.13 17.10
CA GLN A 38 3.94 -0.16 17.74
C GLN A 38 3.34 1.26 17.66
N PRO A 39 2.28 1.55 18.42
CA PRO A 39 1.55 2.82 18.34
C PRO A 39 2.36 4.04 18.78
N GLN A 40 3.50 3.83 19.45
CA GLN A 40 4.44 4.88 19.85
C GLN A 40 5.27 5.44 18.69
N LYS A 41 5.28 4.79 17.52
CA LYS A 41 6.01 5.27 16.34
C LYS A 41 5.29 6.43 15.68
N ASP A 42 6.06 7.35 15.12
CA ASP A 42 5.52 8.48 14.36
C ASP A 42 5.11 8.06 12.95
N LEU A 43 3.82 8.20 12.62
CA LEU A 43 3.24 7.79 11.35
C LEU A 43 3.91 8.48 10.16
N LEU A 44 4.15 9.78 10.23
CA LEU A 44 4.75 10.55 9.12
C LEU A 44 6.19 10.10 8.86
N THR A 45 6.94 9.84 9.92
CA THR A 45 8.31 9.33 9.87
C THR A 45 8.34 7.95 9.23
N GLU A 46 7.48 7.02 9.65
CA GLU A 46 7.42 5.67 9.08
C GLU A 46 7.00 5.70 7.60
N LEU A 47 6.00 6.50 7.22
CA LEU A 47 5.63 6.67 5.82
C LEU A 47 6.79 7.21 4.97
N ARG A 48 7.50 8.23 5.47
CA ARG A 48 8.61 8.85 4.76
C ARG A 48 9.76 7.87 4.53
N VAL A 49 10.11 7.09 5.55
CA VAL A 49 11.12 6.02 5.44
C VAL A 49 10.70 5.00 4.39
N ARG A 50 9.47 4.49 4.47
CA ARG A 50 8.99 3.45 3.55
C ARG A 50 8.86 3.91 2.10
N PHE A 51 8.44 5.15 1.87
CA PHE A 51 8.42 5.72 0.52
C PHE A 51 9.82 5.94 -0.03
N SER A 52 10.76 6.41 0.81
CA SER A 52 12.16 6.56 0.43
C SER A 52 12.80 5.21 0.07
N ASP A 53 12.60 4.17 0.88
CA ASP A 53 13.12 2.82 0.63
C ASP A 53 12.57 2.20 -0.67
N ALA A 54 11.33 2.55 -1.02
CA ALA A 54 10.69 2.11 -2.25
C ALA A 54 11.02 3.00 -3.47
N GLY A 55 11.83 4.06 -3.30
CA GLY A 55 12.15 5.00 -4.38
C GLY A 55 10.96 5.86 -4.84
N ILE A 56 9.94 6.02 -3.99
CA ILE A 56 8.73 6.78 -4.31
C ILE A 56 8.89 8.19 -3.76
N ALA A 57 9.04 9.16 -4.68
CA ALA A 57 9.01 10.57 -4.31
C ALA A 57 7.58 10.98 -3.93
N VAL A 58 7.40 11.42 -2.68
CA VAL A 58 6.13 11.93 -2.13
C VAL A 58 6.44 13.29 -1.49
N ASP A 59 5.73 14.34 -1.92
CA ASP A 59 5.87 15.66 -1.32
C ASP A 59 5.14 15.77 0.03
N GLU A 60 5.40 16.82 0.80
CA GLU A 60 4.81 16.95 2.15
C GLU A 60 3.28 17.08 2.15
N THR A 61 2.70 17.63 1.08
CA THR A 61 1.25 17.77 0.92
C THR A 61 0.61 16.42 0.59
N GLU A 62 1.22 15.63 -0.28
CA GLU A 62 0.81 14.25 -0.58
C GLU A 62 0.99 13.36 0.66
N LEU A 63 2.12 13.47 1.36
CA LEU A 63 2.40 12.71 2.58
C LEU A 63 1.38 13.00 3.68
N GLY A 64 1.03 14.27 3.90
CA GLY A 64 0.01 14.68 4.86
C GLY A 64 -1.39 14.15 4.49
N ARG A 65 -1.75 14.15 3.20
CA ARG A 65 -3.01 13.55 2.72
C ARG A 65 -3.05 12.04 2.95
N ILE A 66 -1.96 11.34 2.65
CA ILE A 66 -1.83 9.91 2.88
C ILE A 66 -1.93 9.59 4.37
N ALA A 67 -1.19 10.32 5.22
CA ALA A 67 -1.23 10.13 6.66
C ALA A 67 -2.65 10.37 7.23
N GLY A 68 -3.36 11.40 6.75
CA GLY A 68 -4.75 11.67 7.14
C GLY A 68 -5.76 10.59 6.71
N SER A 69 -5.42 9.79 5.69
CA SER A 69 -6.22 8.63 5.26
C SER A 69 -6.05 7.40 6.14
N ILE A 70 -4.91 7.29 6.84
CA ILE A 70 -4.65 6.22 7.79
C ILE A 70 -5.34 6.61 9.09
N ARG A 71 -6.41 5.88 9.43
CA ARG A 71 -7.00 5.95 10.77
C ARG A 71 -6.17 5.03 11.67
N PRO A 72 -5.30 5.55 12.55
CA PRO A 72 -4.80 4.73 13.65
C PRO A 72 -6.01 4.24 14.43
N GLY A 73 -6.03 2.94 14.74
CA GLY A 73 -7.18 2.23 15.30
C GLY A 73 -7.85 3.00 16.45
N LYS A 74 -9.18 2.97 16.42
CA LYS A 74 -10.08 3.48 17.45
C LYS A 74 -9.92 2.70 18.76
#